data_AF-A0A1G5XLS6-F1
#
_entry.id   AF-A0A1G5XLS6-F1
#
_cell.length_a   1.000
_cell.length_b   1.000
_cell.length_c   1.000
_cell.angle_alpha   90.00
_cell.angle_beta   90.00
_cell.angle_gamma   90.00
#
_symmetry.space_group_name_H-M   'P 1'
#
loop_
_entity.id
_entity.type
_entity.pdbx_description
1 polymer ?
#
loop_
_entity_poly.entity_id
_entity_poly.type
_entity_poly.pdbx_seq_one_letter_code
_entity_poly.pdbx_strand_id
1 'polypeptide(L)'
;MKCRQIGVVKGTSYKEYKKIKRTLLQVAQKGVSLSASITVEASIVLPLFIFFFTNIMMAFNIIKMQCDMEAALHQTGNELALFAFDERCAEGTLGIEDDGVSTVSGALSVFYVKGKVESYLGEELEKGCVTDGRAGLSYLPSKIMLGNDIIDIVIDYKVHPLISLICFEEFPVEARYYGHAWTGYDISEGAAADENEEEMVYVTEHGEVYHRDINCNHLKLSIRSVSLDDIEKERSMDGSKYYPCEYCGGSISGGNVFITDYGIRYHSSVNCAGLKRKIYTVPISEVGGRRPCSGCG
;
A
#
# COMPACT_ATOMS: atom_id res chain seq x y z
N MET A 1 61.41 75.35 -21.86
CA MET A 1 60.31 74.54 -21.30
C MET A 1 58.98 75.13 -21.77
N LYS A 2 58.19 74.38 -22.54
CA LYS A 2 56.83 74.77 -22.96
C LYS A 2 55.85 74.37 -21.85
N CYS A 3 54.96 75.28 -21.47
CA CYS A 3 53.68 74.89 -20.87
C CYS A 3 52.57 75.74 -21.49
N ARG A 4 51.59 75.05 -22.08
CA ARG A 4 50.46 75.56 -22.86
C ARG A 4 49.26 75.49 -21.94
N GLN A 5 48.63 76.61 -21.59
CA GLN A 5 47.34 76.60 -20.91
C GLN A 5 46.22 76.91 -21.91
N ILE A 6 45.22 76.03 -21.87
CA ILE A 6 44.06 75.93 -22.74
C ILE A 6 42.95 76.81 -22.16
N GLY A 7 42.33 77.65 -23.01
CA GLY A 7 41.17 78.47 -22.66
C GLY A 7 39.90 77.61 -22.53
N VAL A 8 39.13 77.88 -21.47
CA VAL A 8 37.81 77.27 -21.23
C VAL A 8 36.74 78.09 -21.95
N VAL A 9 36.05 77.48 -22.92
CA VAL A 9 34.90 78.08 -23.61
C VAL A 9 33.60 77.64 -22.94
N LYS A 10 32.74 78.62 -22.67
CA LYS A 10 31.47 78.55 -21.92
C LYS A 10 30.38 77.74 -22.63
N GLY A 11 29.52 77.14 -21.80
CA GLY A 11 28.46 76.21 -22.21
C GLY A 11 27.23 76.82 -22.89
N THR A 12 26.68 76.02 -23.79
CA THR A 12 25.37 76.19 -24.45
C THR A 12 24.50 74.91 -24.36
N SER A 13 25.06 73.79 -23.88
CA SER A 13 24.41 72.47 -23.89
C SER A 13 23.18 72.33 -22.97
N TYR A 14 23.13 73.06 -21.85
CA TYR A 14 22.08 72.84 -20.84
C TYR A 14 20.69 73.39 -21.23
N LYS A 15 20.61 74.40 -22.10
CA LYS A 15 19.32 75.00 -22.51
C LYS A 15 18.56 74.17 -23.55
N GLU A 16 19.27 73.49 -24.46
CA GLU A 16 18.62 72.59 -25.44
C GLU A 16 17.99 71.37 -24.78
N TYR A 17 18.68 70.78 -23.79
CA TYR A 17 18.19 69.59 -23.08
C TYR A 17 16.85 69.83 -22.37
N LYS A 18 16.65 71.04 -21.82
CA LYS A 18 15.40 71.43 -21.14
C LYS A 18 14.25 71.70 -22.12
N LYS A 19 14.56 72.15 -23.33
CA LYS A 19 13.56 72.39 -24.38
C LYS A 19 13.05 71.07 -24.95
N ILE A 20 13.95 70.12 -25.23
CA ILE A 20 13.62 68.76 -25.70
C ILE A 20 12.75 68.02 -24.68
N LYS A 21 13.07 68.10 -23.38
CA LYS A 21 12.23 67.50 -22.32
C LYS A 21 10.83 68.11 -22.26
N ARG A 22 10.68 69.43 -22.46
CA ARG A 22 9.36 70.09 -22.45
C ARG A 22 8.52 69.72 -23.67
N THR A 23 9.12 69.58 -24.85
CA THR A 23 8.39 69.17 -26.06
C THR A 23 7.95 67.70 -25.97
N LEU A 24 8.79 66.81 -25.43
CA LEU A 24 8.43 65.40 -25.21
C LEU A 24 7.30 65.23 -24.17
N LEU A 25 7.32 66.03 -23.09
CA LEU A 25 6.24 66.05 -22.09
C LEU A 25 4.92 66.62 -22.62
N GLN A 26 4.97 67.57 -23.56
CA GLN A 26 3.75 68.12 -24.18
C GLN A 26 3.11 67.18 -25.22
N VAL A 27 3.87 66.28 -25.84
CA VAL A 27 3.32 65.24 -26.73
C VAL A 27 2.63 64.13 -25.92
N ALA A 28 3.07 63.85 -24.70
CA ALA A 28 2.45 62.87 -23.80
C ALA A 28 1.11 63.35 -23.16
N GLN A 29 0.78 64.64 -23.24
CA GLN A 29 -0.42 65.22 -22.63
C GLN A 29 -1.59 65.48 -23.59
N LYS A 30 -1.48 65.10 -24.87
CA LYS A 30 -2.68 65.03 -25.73
C LYS A 30 -3.47 63.78 -25.36
N GLY A 31 -4.40 63.96 -24.41
CA GLY A 31 -5.40 62.97 -24.06
C GLY A 31 -6.19 62.55 -25.29
N VAL A 32 -5.87 61.36 -25.80
CA VAL A 32 -6.74 60.63 -26.72
C VAL A 32 -7.89 60.09 -25.87
N SER A 33 -9.13 60.44 -26.20
CA SER A 33 -10.29 59.91 -25.48
C SER A 33 -10.33 58.39 -25.64
N LEU A 34 -10.22 57.67 -24.52
CA LEU A 34 -10.23 56.21 -24.38
C LEU A 34 -11.62 55.62 -24.70
N SER A 35 -12.07 55.72 -25.95
CA SER A 35 -13.24 54.96 -26.41
C SER A 35 -12.87 53.51 -26.78
N ALA A 36 -11.57 53.19 -26.82
CA ALA A 36 -11.04 51.87 -27.15
C ALA A 36 -10.52 51.08 -25.92
N SER A 37 -10.66 51.60 -24.68
CA SER A 37 -10.19 50.89 -23.47
C SER A 37 -10.93 49.58 -23.25
N ILE A 38 -12.26 49.58 -23.43
CA ILE A 38 -13.11 48.43 -23.15
C ILE A 38 -12.83 47.25 -24.08
N THR A 39 -12.45 47.50 -25.34
CA THR A 39 -12.11 46.44 -26.30
C THR A 39 -10.70 45.91 -26.08
N VAL A 40 -9.75 46.74 -25.63
CA VAL A 40 -8.39 46.31 -25.26
C VAL A 40 -8.40 45.51 -23.96
N GLU A 41 -9.19 45.93 -22.98
CA GLU A 41 -9.38 45.17 -21.73
C GLU A 41 -10.03 43.81 -22.04
N ALA A 42 -11.10 43.79 -22.84
CA ALA A 42 -11.76 42.55 -23.25
C ALA A 42 -10.85 41.61 -24.06
N SER A 43 -9.98 42.15 -24.93
CA SER A 43 -9.06 41.34 -25.74
C SER A 43 -7.91 40.72 -24.95
N ILE A 44 -7.59 41.24 -23.77
CA ILE A 44 -6.58 40.68 -22.85
C ILE A 44 -7.20 39.64 -21.90
N VAL A 45 -8.46 39.86 -21.48
CA VAL A 45 -9.16 38.95 -20.55
C VAL A 45 -9.34 37.56 -21.14
N LEU A 46 -9.73 37.44 -22.42
CA LEU A 46 -9.99 36.13 -23.04
C LEU A 46 -8.73 35.24 -23.14
N PRO A 47 -7.56 35.72 -23.64
CA PRO A 47 -6.32 34.93 -23.61
C PRO A 47 -5.90 34.53 -22.19
N LEU A 48 -6.02 35.42 -21.20
CA LEU A 48 -5.70 35.09 -19.80
C LEU A 48 -6.62 34.00 -19.25
N PHE A 49 -7.90 34.04 -19.60
CA PHE A 49 -8.86 33.01 -19.23
C PHE A 49 -8.52 31.66 -19.88
N ILE A 50 -8.27 31.62 -21.18
CA ILE A 50 -7.88 30.38 -21.88
C ILE A 50 -6.59 29.82 -21.25
N PHE A 51 -5.62 30.69 -21.02
CA PHE A 51 -4.36 30.33 -20.40
C PHE A 51 -4.54 29.72 -19.01
N PHE A 52 -5.42 30.29 -18.18
CA PHE A 52 -5.77 29.74 -16.88
C PHE A 52 -6.34 28.31 -16.99
N PHE A 53 -7.28 28.06 -17.90
CA PHE A 53 -7.82 26.71 -18.11
C PHE A 53 -6.78 25.74 -18.67
N THR A 54 -5.88 26.19 -19.55
CA THR A 54 -4.76 25.36 -20.02
C THR A 54 -3.85 24.94 -18.88
N ASN A 55 -3.58 25.81 -17.90
CA ASN A 55 -2.80 25.44 -16.71
C ASN A 55 -3.53 24.42 -15.83
N ILE A 56 -4.84 24.57 -15.64
CA ILE A 56 -5.64 23.57 -14.91
C ILE A 56 -5.61 22.21 -15.63
N MET A 57 -5.76 22.18 -16.96
CA MET A 57 -5.65 20.94 -17.73
C MET A 57 -4.27 20.30 -17.60
N MET A 58 -3.21 21.12 -17.55
CA MET A 58 -1.86 20.62 -17.32
C MET A 58 -1.68 20.00 -15.92
N ALA A 59 -2.28 20.61 -14.89
CA ALA A 59 -2.28 20.03 -13.55
C ALA A 59 -2.94 18.65 -13.52
N PHE A 60 -4.04 18.46 -14.25
CA PHE A 60 -4.64 17.12 -14.40
C PHE A 60 -3.74 16.13 -15.13
N ASN A 61 -2.99 16.56 -16.15
CA ASN A 61 -2.02 15.69 -16.83
C ASN A 61 -0.89 15.25 -15.90
N ILE A 62 -0.41 16.14 -15.01
CA ILE A 62 0.60 15.81 -14.00
C ILE A 62 0.04 14.81 -12.99
N ILE A 63 -1.17 15.05 -12.49
CA ILE A 63 -1.85 14.13 -11.55
C ILE A 63 -2.09 12.77 -12.22
N LYS A 64 -2.55 12.74 -13.48
CA LYS A 64 -2.73 11.49 -14.23
C LYS A 64 -1.41 10.73 -14.35
N MET A 65 -0.33 11.40 -14.72
CA MET A 65 1.00 10.77 -14.77
C MET A 65 1.41 10.21 -13.40
N GLN A 66 1.18 10.93 -12.31
CA GLN A 66 1.45 10.43 -10.96
C GLN A 66 0.66 9.15 -10.67
N CYS A 67 -0.64 9.13 -10.95
CA CYS A 67 -1.50 7.96 -10.74
C CYS A 67 -1.06 6.77 -11.60
N ASP A 68 -0.73 7.02 -12.87
CA ASP A 68 -0.30 5.97 -13.80
C ASP A 68 1.07 5.39 -13.37
N MET A 69 1.98 6.23 -12.88
CA MET A 69 3.28 5.82 -12.31
C MET A 69 3.09 4.97 -11.05
N GLU A 70 2.24 5.41 -10.11
CA GLU A 70 1.92 4.65 -8.89
C GLU A 70 1.25 3.31 -9.24
N ALA A 71 0.34 3.28 -10.22
CA ALA A 71 -0.29 2.05 -10.68
C ALA A 71 0.72 1.07 -11.29
N ALA A 72 1.64 1.57 -12.14
CA ALA A 72 2.71 0.77 -12.73
C ALA A 72 3.63 0.18 -11.65
N LEU A 73 3.98 0.99 -10.65
CA LEU A 73 4.78 0.57 -9.50
C LEU A 73 4.08 -0.50 -8.67
N HIS A 74 2.81 -0.32 -8.32
CA HIS A 74 2.04 -1.30 -7.56
C HIS A 74 1.87 -2.63 -8.32
N GLN A 75 1.62 -2.58 -9.63
CA GLN A 75 1.52 -3.78 -10.46
C GLN A 75 2.85 -4.53 -10.50
N THR A 76 3.95 -3.81 -10.73
CA THR A 76 5.29 -4.39 -10.81
C THR A 76 5.74 -4.93 -9.45
N GLY A 77 5.46 -4.21 -8.37
CA GLY A 77 5.76 -4.63 -7.00
C GLY A 77 5.01 -5.91 -6.60
N ASN A 78 3.73 -6.04 -6.98
CA ASN A 78 2.96 -7.26 -6.75
C ASN A 78 3.47 -8.45 -7.57
N GLU A 79 3.87 -8.24 -8.83
CA GLU A 79 4.51 -9.29 -9.64
C GLU A 79 5.82 -9.75 -9.00
N LEU A 80 6.62 -8.82 -8.48
CA LEU A 80 7.87 -9.12 -7.79
C LEU A 80 7.65 -9.87 -6.46
N ALA A 81 6.60 -9.52 -5.71
CA ALA A 81 6.20 -10.24 -4.50
C ALA A 81 5.81 -11.69 -4.79
N LEU A 82 5.20 -11.96 -5.96
CA LEU A 82 4.88 -13.31 -6.43
C LEU A 82 6.13 -14.08 -6.86
N PHE A 83 7.06 -13.45 -7.59
CA PHE A 83 8.31 -14.10 -7.97
C PHE A 83 9.14 -14.51 -6.76
N ALA A 84 9.18 -13.67 -5.73
CA ALA A 84 9.84 -14.00 -4.47
C ALA A 84 9.22 -15.23 -3.78
N PHE A 85 7.90 -15.41 -3.86
CA PHE A 85 7.24 -16.61 -3.36
C PHE A 85 7.64 -17.86 -4.13
N ASP A 86 7.64 -17.79 -5.47
CA ASP A 86 8.01 -18.93 -6.32
C ASP A 86 9.48 -19.36 -6.08
N GLU A 87 10.39 -18.39 -5.92
CA GLU A 87 11.79 -18.64 -5.59
C GLU A 87 11.92 -19.36 -4.23
N ARG A 88 11.25 -18.85 -3.19
CA ARG A 88 11.24 -19.48 -1.85
C ARG A 88 10.67 -20.90 -1.88
N CYS A 89 9.62 -21.18 -2.66
CA CYS A 89 9.08 -22.53 -2.82
C CYS A 89 10.06 -23.47 -3.54
N ALA A 90 10.81 -22.98 -4.52
CA ALA A 90 11.81 -23.75 -5.24
C ALA A 90 13.01 -24.10 -4.34
N GLU A 91 13.49 -23.15 -3.56
CA GLU A 91 14.57 -23.34 -2.58
C GLU A 91 14.17 -24.34 -1.48
N GLY A 92 12.95 -24.23 -0.95
CA GLY A 92 12.40 -25.20 0.01
C GLY A 92 12.32 -26.63 -0.52
N THR A 93 12.37 -26.82 -1.84
CA THR A 93 12.39 -28.14 -2.49
C THR A 93 13.82 -28.63 -2.78
N LEU A 94 14.79 -27.73 -2.93
CA LEU A 94 16.16 -28.04 -3.32
C LEU A 94 17.19 -28.01 -2.18
N GLY A 95 16.81 -27.54 -0.98
CA GLY A 95 17.65 -27.61 0.23
C GLY A 95 18.98 -26.86 0.10
N ILE A 96 19.01 -25.79 -0.69
CA ILE A 96 20.20 -24.96 -0.86
C ILE A 96 20.15 -23.87 0.21
N GLU A 97 21.09 -23.91 1.14
CA GLU A 97 21.29 -22.89 2.17
C GLU A 97 21.84 -21.60 1.54
N ASP A 98 21.23 -20.49 1.96
CA ASP A 98 21.40 -19.11 1.52
C ASP A 98 22.66 -18.46 2.14
N ASP A 99 23.63 -18.05 1.33
CA ASP A 99 24.68 -17.12 1.78
C ASP A 99 25.35 -16.31 0.65
N GLY A 100 24.65 -16.01 -0.46
CA GLY A 100 25.35 -15.27 -1.53
C GLY A 100 24.57 -14.80 -2.74
N VAL A 101 23.26 -15.06 -2.82
CA VAL A 101 22.46 -14.78 -4.03
C VAL A 101 21.81 -13.39 -4.00
N SER A 102 21.76 -12.71 -2.85
CA SER A 102 20.94 -11.50 -2.67
C SER A 102 21.44 -10.23 -3.40
N THR A 103 22.74 -10.08 -3.63
CA THR A 103 23.28 -8.83 -4.22
C THR A 103 23.19 -8.80 -5.74
N VAL A 104 23.32 -9.97 -6.39
CA VAL A 104 23.18 -10.09 -7.85
C VAL A 104 21.70 -10.09 -8.27
N SER A 105 20.80 -10.62 -7.42
CA SER A 105 19.35 -10.51 -7.65
C SER A 105 18.86 -9.06 -7.52
N GLY A 106 19.39 -8.26 -6.58
CA GLY A 106 19.03 -6.86 -6.38
C GLY A 106 19.29 -5.95 -7.60
N ALA A 107 20.46 -6.06 -8.25
CA ALA A 107 20.75 -5.27 -9.45
C ALA A 107 19.95 -5.73 -10.67
N LEU A 108 19.78 -7.04 -10.84
CA LEU A 108 19.03 -7.63 -11.95
C LEU A 108 17.51 -7.34 -11.82
N SER A 109 17.00 -7.29 -10.59
CA SER A 109 15.61 -6.94 -10.29
C SER A 109 15.31 -5.46 -10.54
N VAL A 110 16.24 -4.52 -10.31
CA VAL A 110 16.03 -3.11 -10.68
C VAL A 110 15.93 -2.92 -12.19
N PHE A 111 16.74 -3.64 -13.00
CA PHE A 111 16.59 -3.61 -14.45
C PHE A 111 15.26 -4.21 -14.92
N TYR A 112 14.81 -5.28 -14.27
CA TYR A 112 13.50 -5.88 -14.53
C TYR A 112 12.36 -4.88 -14.23
N VAL A 113 12.41 -4.23 -13.07
CA VAL A 113 11.44 -3.20 -12.66
C VAL A 113 11.44 -2.05 -13.66
N LYS A 114 12.61 -1.53 -14.04
CA LYS A 114 12.73 -0.46 -15.04
C LYS A 114 12.07 -0.85 -16.36
N GLY A 115 12.39 -2.04 -16.89
CA GLY A 115 11.81 -2.52 -18.15
C GLY A 115 10.29 -2.69 -18.08
N LYS A 116 9.77 -3.19 -16.95
CA LYS A 116 8.34 -3.37 -16.73
C LYS A 116 7.58 -2.06 -16.60
N VAL A 117 8.05 -1.14 -15.76
CA VAL A 117 7.43 0.18 -15.57
C VAL A 117 7.43 0.98 -16.87
N GLU A 118 8.55 1.02 -17.60
CA GLU A 118 8.62 1.69 -18.90
C GLU A 118 7.71 1.03 -19.95
N SER A 119 7.51 -0.29 -19.89
CA SER A 119 6.59 -0.99 -20.78
C SER A 119 5.12 -0.71 -20.46
N TYR A 120 4.78 -0.54 -19.18
CA TYR A 120 3.42 -0.24 -18.72
C TYR A 120 3.00 1.18 -19.12
N LEU A 121 3.90 2.16 -18.93
CA LEU A 121 3.66 3.57 -19.26
C LEU A 121 3.79 3.84 -20.76
N GLY A 122 4.59 3.05 -21.48
CA GLY A 122 4.61 3.02 -22.94
C GLY A 122 4.90 4.37 -23.58
N GLU A 123 3.95 4.86 -24.39
CA GLU A 123 4.05 6.16 -25.07
C GLU A 123 3.66 7.35 -24.19
N GLU A 124 2.93 7.13 -23.08
CA GLU A 124 2.49 8.21 -22.19
C GLU A 124 3.69 8.89 -21.52
N LEU A 125 4.78 8.16 -21.31
CA LEU A 125 6.01 8.72 -20.74
C LEU A 125 6.73 9.67 -21.71
N GLU A 126 6.71 9.38 -23.02
CA GLU A 126 7.37 10.20 -24.05
C GLU A 126 6.53 11.41 -24.47
N LYS A 127 5.20 11.28 -24.44
CA LYS A 127 4.26 12.35 -24.82
C LYS A 127 3.74 13.16 -23.64
N GLY A 128 4.08 12.74 -22.43
CA GLY A 128 3.53 13.25 -21.18
C GLY A 128 4.22 14.53 -20.69
N CYS A 129 4.10 14.75 -19.38
CA CYS A 129 4.66 15.90 -18.68
C CYS A 129 6.02 15.61 -18.01
N VAL A 130 6.61 14.43 -18.25
CA VAL A 130 7.88 14.01 -17.66
C VAL A 130 9.04 14.56 -18.46
N THR A 131 9.94 15.29 -17.80
CA THR A 131 11.15 15.81 -18.42
C THR A 131 12.03 14.65 -18.88
N ASP A 132 12.53 14.71 -20.12
CA ASP A 132 13.38 13.68 -20.75
C ASP A 132 12.73 12.28 -20.88
N GLY A 133 11.40 12.18 -20.74
CA GLY A 133 10.64 10.95 -20.95
C GLY A 133 11.21 9.76 -20.17
N ARG A 134 11.55 8.67 -20.87
CA ARG A 134 12.18 7.47 -20.26
C ARG A 134 13.55 7.75 -19.65
N ALA A 135 14.33 8.61 -20.27
CA ALA A 135 15.68 8.91 -19.80
C ALA A 135 15.68 9.76 -18.50
N GLY A 136 14.57 10.43 -18.19
CA GLY A 136 14.39 11.24 -16.99
C GLY A 136 14.05 10.46 -15.72
N LEU A 137 13.83 9.13 -15.80
CA LEU A 137 13.50 8.30 -14.64
C LEU A 137 14.75 7.76 -13.95
N SER A 138 14.88 8.04 -12.65
CA SER A 138 15.95 7.51 -11.80
C SER A 138 15.39 6.48 -10.83
N TYR A 139 15.96 5.26 -10.86
CA TYR A 139 15.62 4.15 -9.97
C TYR A 139 16.67 3.94 -8.86
N LEU A 140 17.65 4.84 -8.76
CA LEU A 140 18.80 4.70 -7.84
C LEU A 140 18.44 4.43 -6.37
N PRO A 141 17.37 5.01 -5.80
CA PRO A 141 17.02 4.75 -4.40
C PRO A 141 16.32 3.41 -4.18
N SER A 142 15.93 2.70 -5.24
CA SER A 142 15.21 1.43 -5.14
C SER A 142 16.06 0.35 -4.46
N LYS A 143 15.42 -0.40 -3.56
CA LYS A 143 15.99 -1.51 -2.80
C LYS A 143 15.04 -2.70 -2.91
N ILE A 144 15.48 -3.74 -3.59
CA ILE A 144 14.69 -4.94 -3.81
C ILE A 144 15.35 -6.08 -3.06
N MET A 145 14.62 -6.68 -2.10
CA MET A 145 14.99 -7.92 -1.41
C MET A 145 16.38 -7.89 -0.78
N LEU A 146 16.77 -6.75 -0.21
CA LEU A 146 17.99 -6.63 0.59
C LEU A 146 17.72 -7.10 2.03
N GLY A 147 17.72 -8.42 2.22
CA GLY A 147 17.80 -9.11 3.52
C GLY A 147 16.50 -9.27 4.31
N ASN A 148 15.45 -8.50 4.05
CA ASN A 148 14.25 -8.48 4.90
C ASN A 148 12.93 -8.74 4.14
N ASP A 149 12.95 -9.44 3.01
CA ASP A 149 11.75 -9.67 2.16
C ASP A 149 11.02 -8.37 1.74
N ILE A 150 11.67 -7.22 1.86
CA ILE A 150 11.09 -5.90 1.55
C ILE A 150 11.38 -5.57 0.09
N ILE A 151 10.33 -5.10 -0.58
CA ILE A 151 10.36 -4.55 -1.92
C ILE A 151 10.11 -3.03 -1.79
N ASP A 152 11.16 -2.24 -2.00
CA ASP A 152 11.11 -0.78 -2.00
C ASP A 152 11.52 -0.26 -3.38
N ILE A 153 10.53 0.14 -4.18
CA ILE A 153 10.76 0.67 -5.52
C ILE A 153 10.53 2.18 -5.46
N VAL A 154 11.56 2.95 -5.76
CA VAL A 154 11.55 4.42 -5.75
C VAL A 154 11.95 4.93 -7.12
N ILE A 155 11.12 5.80 -7.69
CA ILE A 155 11.37 6.48 -8.96
C ILE A 155 11.39 7.99 -8.71
N ASP A 156 12.54 8.59 -8.95
CA ASP A 156 12.69 10.05 -8.98
C ASP A 156 12.63 10.54 -10.42
N TYR A 157 11.79 11.55 -10.67
CA TYR A 157 11.67 12.20 -11.98
C TYR A 157 11.29 13.66 -11.84
N LYS A 158 11.31 14.39 -12.95
CA LYS A 158 10.88 15.79 -13.01
C LYS A 158 9.68 15.90 -13.91
N VAL A 159 8.76 16.78 -13.55
CA VAL A 159 7.64 17.15 -14.39
C VAL A 159 7.74 18.62 -14.80
N HIS A 160 7.34 18.91 -16.02
CA HIS A 160 7.32 20.26 -16.56
C HIS A 160 5.88 20.70 -16.86
N PRO A 161 5.55 21.99 -16.72
CA PRO A 161 4.30 22.53 -17.24
C PRO A 161 4.33 22.72 -18.76
N LEU A 162 3.15 22.90 -19.37
CA LEU A 162 3.03 23.19 -20.80
C LEU A 162 3.65 24.56 -21.16
N ILE A 163 3.60 25.52 -20.22
CA ILE A 163 4.15 26.86 -20.39
C ILE A 163 4.88 27.23 -19.10
N SER A 164 6.19 27.43 -19.20
CA SER A 164 7.02 27.94 -18.10
C SER A 164 6.66 29.40 -17.84
N LEU A 165 5.69 29.61 -16.95
CA LEU A 165 5.44 30.94 -16.39
C LEU A 165 6.53 31.31 -15.41
N ILE A 166 6.62 32.60 -15.11
CA ILE A 166 7.55 33.24 -14.17
C ILE A 166 7.51 32.62 -12.74
N CYS A 167 6.59 31.69 -12.45
CA CYS A 167 6.46 31.05 -11.14
C CYS A 167 6.08 29.56 -11.15
N PHE A 168 6.08 28.89 -12.32
CA PHE A 168 5.81 27.45 -12.40
C PHE A 168 6.84 26.83 -13.36
N GLU A 169 7.93 26.36 -12.76
CA GLU A 169 9.06 25.72 -13.44
C GLU A 169 9.00 24.20 -13.23
N GLU A 170 9.96 23.50 -13.81
CA GLU A 170 10.13 22.07 -13.57
C GLU A 170 10.34 21.79 -12.08
N PHE A 171 9.64 20.79 -11.55
CA PHE A 171 9.80 20.38 -10.16
C PHE A 171 9.98 18.86 -10.05
N PRO A 172 10.77 18.41 -9.06
CA PRO A 172 10.97 16.99 -8.83
C PRO A 172 9.73 16.35 -8.21
N VAL A 173 9.48 15.11 -8.60
CA VAL A 173 8.40 14.25 -8.10
C VAL A 173 8.98 12.88 -7.80
N GLU A 174 8.54 12.29 -6.70
CA GLU A 174 8.89 10.93 -6.29
C GLU A 174 7.63 10.07 -6.37
N ALA A 175 7.77 8.88 -6.95
CA ALA A 175 6.76 7.82 -6.86
C ALA A 175 7.41 6.60 -6.19
N ARG A 176 6.69 6.02 -5.21
CA ARG A 176 7.24 4.94 -4.38
C ARG A 176 6.22 3.82 -4.16
N TYR A 177 6.69 2.60 -4.34
CA TYR A 177 6.03 1.39 -3.85
C TYR A 177 6.86 0.80 -2.70
N TYR A 178 6.19 0.51 -1.59
CA TYR A 178 6.79 -0.18 -0.46
C TYR A 178 5.89 -1.35 -0.06
N GLY A 179 6.42 -2.55 -0.13
CA GLY A 179 5.68 -3.78 0.16
C GLY A 179 6.58 -4.87 0.73
N HIS A 180 5.95 -5.87 1.33
CA HIS A 180 6.59 -7.10 1.76
C HIS A 180 6.31 -8.19 0.72
N ALA A 181 7.32 -9.00 0.39
CA ALA A 181 7.18 -10.15 -0.49
C ALA A 181 6.17 -11.16 0.07
N TRP A 182 5.54 -11.97 -0.78
CA TRP A 182 4.54 -12.97 -0.33
C TRP A 182 5.18 -14.27 0.13
N THR A 183 6.32 -14.18 0.81
CA THR A 183 7.15 -15.28 1.26
C THR A 183 6.72 -15.85 2.62
N GLY A 184 5.76 -15.21 3.30
CA GLY A 184 5.39 -15.50 4.68
C GLY A 184 6.27 -14.74 5.68
N TYR A 185 5.94 -14.81 6.97
CA TYR A 185 6.83 -14.29 8.01
C TYR A 185 7.86 -15.35 8.33
N ASP A 186 9.14 -15.01 8.17
CA ASP A 186 10.18 -15.82 8.79
C ASP A 186 10.15 -15.59 10.30
N ILE A 187 9.57 -16.55 11.02
CA ILE A 187 9.49 -16.48 12.49
C ILE A 187 10.89 -16.69 13.11
N SER A 188 11.88 -17.12 12.32
CA SER A 188 13.23 -17.39 12.80
C SER A 188 14.06 -16.11 13.04
N GLU A 189 13.86 -15.03 12.27
CA GLU A 189 14.71 -13.83 12.35
C GLU A 189 14.25 -12.80 13.39
N GLY A 190 13.03 -12.92 13.91
CA GLY A 190 12.55 -12.16 15.07
C GLY A 190 12.90 -12.79 16.42
N ALA A 191 13.34 -14.05 16.42
CA ALA A 191 13.79 -14.77 17.59
C ALA A 191 15.27 -14.45 17.88
N ALA A 192 15.53 -13.18 18.23
CA ALA A 192 16.63 -12.90 19.14
C ALA A 192 16.29 -13.56 20.48
N ALA A 193 16.55 -14.88 20.57
CA ALA A 193 16.66 -15.69 21.77
C ALA A 193 15.93 -15.13 23.00
N ASP A 194 14.61 -15.13 22.98
CA ASP A 194 13.91 -15.35 24.24
C ASP A 194 13.91 -16.86 24.41
N GLU A 195 14.70 -17.38 25.34
CA GLU A 195 14.90 -18.81 25.63
C GLU A 195 13.61 -19.51 26.14
N ASN A 196 12.44 -18.92 25.87
CA ASN A 196 11.13 -19.34 26.36
C ASN A 196 10.12 -19.40 25.20
N GLU A 197 10.47 -20.01 24.06
CA GLU A 197 9.44 -20.55 23.16
C GLU A 197 8.76 -21.74 23.86
N GLU A 198 7.86 -21.40 24.78
CA GLU A 198 7.04 -22.38 25.47
C GLU A 198 6.02 -22.97 24.50
N GLU A 199 5.86 -24.29 24.56
CA GLU A 199 4.88 -25.02 23.75
C GLU A 199 3.47 -24.43 23.98
N MET A 200 2.86 -23.92 22.91
CA MET A 200 1.50 -23.40 22.95
C MET A 200 0.49 -24.56 22.90
N VAL A 201 -0.43 -24.59 23.86
CA VAL A 201 -1.46 -25.63 23.97
C VAL A 201 -2.86 -25.03 24.03
N TYR A 202 -3.86 -25.85 23.74
CA TYR A 202 -5.26 -25.46 23.68
C TYR A 202 -5.99 -25.91 24.95
N VAL A 203 -6.66 -24.96 25.59
CA VAL A 203 -7.50 -25.20 26.77
C VAL A 203 -8.91 -24.68 26.54
N THR A 204 -9.89 -25.25 27.24
CA THR A 204 -11.27 -24.74 27.21
C THR A 204 -11.60 -24.03 28.52
N GLU A 205 -12.53 -23.06 28.47
CA GLU A 205 -12.88 -22.19 29.62
C GLU A 205 -13.12 -22.98 30.93
N HIS A 206 -13.80 -24.12 30.82
CA HIS A 206 -14.13 -25.00 31.95
C HIS A 206 -13.49 -26.40 31.84
N GLY A 207 -12.51 -26.58 30.96
CA GLY A 207 -11.84 -27.86 30.76
C GLY A 207 -10.79 -28.14 31.84
N GLU A 208 -10.73 -29.39 32.28
CA GLU A 208 -9.70 -29.89 33.20
C GLU A 208 -8.45 -30.41 32.48
N VAL A 209 -8.47 -30.42 31.15
CA VAL A 209 -7.41 -30.97 30.29
C VAL A 209 -6.88 -29.91 29.33
N TYR A 210 -5.61 -30.04 28.97
CA TYR A 210 -5.01 -29.32 27.85
C TYR A 210 -4.81 -30.24 26.65
N HIS A 211 -4.76 -29.66 25.45
CA HIS A 211 -4.64 -30.35 24.18
C HIS A 211 -3.49 -29.76 23.38
N ARG A 212 -2.69 -30.59 22.72
CA ARG A 212 -1.66 -30.12 21.78
C ARG A 212 -2.17 -29.99 20.34
N ASP A 213 -3.26 -30.67 20.00
CA ASP A 213 -3.89 -30.62 18.68
C ASP A 213 -5.26 -29.92 18.75
N ILE A 214 -5.43 -28.86 17.95
CA ILE A 214 -6.69 -28.12 17.81
C ILE A 214 -7.81 -28.98 17.19
N ASN A 215 -7.43 -30.00 16.41
CA ASN A 215 -8.36 -30.93 15.78
C ASN A 215 -8.68 -32.15 16.66
N CYS A 216 -8.26 -32.15 17.92
CA CYS A 216 -8.63 -33.21 18.85
C CYS A 216 -10.16 -33.39 18.91
N ASN A 217 -10.64 -34.64 18.81
CA ASN A 217 -12.08 -34.97 18.86
C ASN A 217 -12.78 -34.47 20.15
N HIS A 218 -12.01 -34.28 21.22
CA HIS A 218 -12.51 -33.73 22.48
C HIS A 218 -12.68 -32.19 22.45
N LEU A 219 -11.98 -31.49 21.57
CA LEU A 219 -12.18 -30.07 21.30
C LEU A 219 -13.24 -29.89 20.21
N LYS A 220 -13.00 -30.49 19.04
CA LYS A 220 -13.84 -30.40 17.84
C LYS A 220 -14.80 -31.58 17.78
N LEU A 221 -16.02 -31.36 18.27
CA LEU A 221 -17.08 -32.38 18.26
C LEU A 221 -17.55 -32.67 16.84
N SER A 222 -17.68 -33.95 16.51
CA SER A 222 -18.46 -34.42 15.37
C SER A 222 -19.95 -34.25 15.69
N ILE A 223 -20.58 -33.23 15.12
CA ILE A 223 -22.00 -32.93 15.31
C ILE A 223 -22.76 -33.42 14.08
N ARG A 224 -23.80 -34.22 14.29
CA ARG A 224 -24.72 -34.67 13.23
C ARG A 224 -26.16 -34.33 13.57
N SER A 225 -26.95 -34.06 12.54
CA SER A 225 -28.38 -33.77 12.63
C SER A 225 -29.19 -35.05 12.40
N VAL A 226 -30.09 -35.38 13.33
CA VAL A 226 -30.97 -36.56 13.24
C VAL A 226 -32.40 -36.15 13.56
N SER A 227 -33.39 -36.80 12.93
CA SER A 227 -34.79 -36.59 13.27
C SER A 227 -35.07 -37.02 14.71
N LEU A 228 -35.90 -36.28 15.43
CA LEU A 228 -36.28 -36.61 16.80
C LEU A 228 -36.89 -38.01 16.93
N ASP A 229 -37.64 -38.44 15.93
CA ASP A 229 -38.32 -39.74 15.90
C ASP A 229 -37.33 -40.93 15.82
N ASP A 230 -36.12 -40.69 15.32
CA ASP A 230 -35.09 -41.72 15.15
C ASP A 230 -34.05 -41.74 16.28
N ILE A 231 -34.09 -40.78 17.23
CA ILE A 231 -33.18 -40.74 18.38
C ILE A 231 -33.22 -42.05 19.18
N GLU A 232 -34.40 -42.66 19.33
CA GLU A 232 -34.55 -43.91 20.09
C GLU A 232 -33.80 -45.09 19.46
N LYS A 233 -33.49 -45.02 18.16
CA LYS A 233 -32.73 -46.03 17.42
C LYS A 233 -31.23 -45.72 17.41
N GLU A 234 -30.87 -44.44 17.47
CA GLU A 234 -29.49 -43.98 17.52
C GLU A 234 -28.80 -44.29 18.85
N ARG A 235 -27.52 -44.63 18.79
CA ARG A 235 -26.68 -44.85 19.97
C ARG A 235 -25.39 -44.03 19.86
N SER A 236 -24.86 -43.63 21.00
CA SER A 236 -23.50 -43.12 21.09
C SER A 236 -22.49 -44.23 20.77
N MET A 237 -21.24 -43.88 20.48
CA MET A 237 -20.17 -44.84 20.19
C MET A 237 -19.99 -45.86 21.32
N ASP A 238 -20.26 -45.45 22.56
CA ASP A 238 -20.22 -46.31 23.76
C ASP A 238 -21.51 -47.14 23.96
N GLY A 239 -22.44 -47.12 23.00
CA GLY A 239 -23.72 -47.84 23.06
C GLY A 239 -24.78 -47.20 23.96
N SER A 240 -24.51 -46.02 24.52
CA SER A 240 -25.45 -45.30 25.40
C SER A 240 -26.60 -44.66 24.62
N LYS A 241 -27.74 -44.50 25.29
CA LYS A 241 -28.91 -43.77 24.77
C LYS A 241 -28.71 -42.25 24.90
N TYR A 242 -29.32 -41.48 24.00
CA TYR A 242 -29.32 -40.02 24.06
C TYR A 242 -30.51 -39.51 24.90
N TYR A 243 -30.24 -38.53 25.75
CA TYR A 243 -31.21 -37.87 26.62
C TYR A 243 -31.35 -36.39 26.26
N PRO A 244 -32.47 -35.72 26.61
CA PRO A 244 -32.61 -34.29 26.37
C PRO A 244 -31.51 -33.49 27.08
N CYS A 245 -30.99 -32.49 26.38
CA CYS A 245 -30.12 -31.50 27.02
C CYS A 245 -30.87 -30.70 28.08
N GLU A 246 -30.24 -30.49 29.24
CA GLU A 246 -30.81 -29.67 30.34
C GLU A 246 -31.06 -28.22 29.94
N TYR A 247 -30.23 -27.68 29.03
CA TYR A 247 -30.31 -26.27 28.63
C TYR A 247 -31.27 -26.01 27.47
N CYS A 248 -31.41 -26.96 26.53
CA CYS A 248 -32.12 -26.73 25.27
C CYS A 248 -33.08 -27.85 24.85
N GLY A 249 -33.18 -28.93 25.64
CA GLY A 249 -33.98 -30.12 25.35
C GLY A 249 -35.44 -30.07 25.83
N GLY A 250 -35.80 -29.10 26.69
CA GLY A 250 -37.11 -29.06 27.35
C GLY A 250 -38.29 -28.57 26.50
N SER A 251 -38.05 -28.00 25.32
CA SER A 251 -39.10 -27.37 24.48
C SER A 251 -39.15 -27.93 23.06
N ILE A 252 -38.66 -29.15 22.86
CA ILE A 252 -38.58 -29.77 21.53
C ILE A 252 -39.84 -30.58 21.26
N SER A 253 -40.71 -30.06 20.40
CA SER A 253 -41.99 -30.69 20.04
C SER A 253 -41.96 -31.45 18.70
N GLY A 254 -40.82 -31.44 18.00
CA GLY A 254 -40.61 -32.11 16.71
C GLY A 254 -39.50 -31.47 15.87
N GLY A 255 -39.03 -32.19 14.84
CA GLY A 255 -37.99 -31.73 13.92
C GLY A 255 -36.63 -32.41 14.14
N ASN A 256 -35.57 -31.77 13.65
CA ASN A 256 -34.20 -32.30 13.75
C ASN A 256 -33.53 -31.85 15.05
N VAL A 257 -32.77 -32.77 15.65
CA VAL A 257 -31.89 -32.53 16.79
C VAL A 257 -30.44 -32.77 16.42
N PHE A 258 -29.54 -32.20 17.21
CA PHE A 258 -28.11 -32.36 17.06
C PHE A 258 -27.58 -33.30 18.13
N ILE A 259 -26.86 -34.34 17.70
CA ILE A 259 -26.17 -35.29 18.57
C ILE A 259 -24.68 -35.31 18.21
N THR A 260 -23.87 -35.78 19.15
CA THR A 260 -22.43 -35.96 18.98
C THR A 260 -22.07 -37.42 19.21
N ASP A 261 -21.09 -37.95 18.48
CA ASP A 261 -20.77 -39.38 18.50
C ASP A 261 -20.41 -39.91 19.91
N TYR A 262 -19.71 -39.12 20.72
CA TYR A 262 -19.29 -39.47 22.09
C TYR A 262 -20.17 -38.87 23.20
N GLY A 263 -21.20 -38.10 22.84
CA GLY A 263 -22.09 -37.47 23.83
C GLY A 263 -23.29 -38.35 24.14
N ILE A 264 -23.93 -38.12 25.29
CA ILE A 264 -25.17 -38.80 25.68
C ILE A 264 -26.39 -37.89 25.64
N ARG A 265 -26.27 -36.68 25.07
CA ARG A 265 -27.35 -35.69 25.03
C ARG A 265 -27.64 -35.24 23.61
N TYR A 266 -28.92 -34.97 23.34
CA TYR A 266 -29.37 -34.33 22.11
C TYR A 266 -29.75 -32.87 22.35
N HIS A 267 -29.52 -32.04 21.36
CA HIS A 267 -29.65 -30.58 21.43
C HIS A 267 -30.57 -30.05 20.32
N SER A 268 -31.31 -28.98 20.59
CA SER A 268 -32.14 -28.30 19.58
C SER A 268 -31.36 -27.35 18.67
N SER A 269 -30.17 -26.91 19.09
CA SER A 269 -29.35 -25.96 18.34
C SER A 269 -27.87 -26.29 18.48
N VAL A 270 -27.11 -26.13 17.39
CA VAL A 270 -25.64 -26.22 17.36
C VAL A 270 -24.98 -25.19 18.29
N ASN A 271 -25.66 -24.06 18.53
CA ASN A 271 -25.16 -22.99 19.40
C ASN A 271 -25.46 -23.21 20.89
N CYS A 272 -25.98 -24.38 21.27
CA CYS A 272 -26.19 -24.70 22.68
C CYS A 272 -24.88 -24.64 23.46
N ALA A 273 -24.91 -24.08 24.68
CA ALA A 273 -23.74 -24.02 25.57
C ALA A 273 -23.11 -25.40 25.86
N GLY A 274 -23.90 -26.48 25.78
CA GLY A 274 -23.38 -27.85 25.93
C GLY A 274 -22.62 -28.40 24.72
N LEU A 275 -22.77 -27.78 23.54
CA LEU A 275 -22.03 -28.14 22.31
C LEU A 275 -20.91 -27.15 22.01
N LYS A 276 -21.13 -25.86 22.29
CA LYS A 276 -20.15 -24.81 22.05
C LYS A 276 -19.03 -24.89 23.09
N ARG A 277 -17.79 -24.97 22.62
CA ARG A 277 -16.60 -24.79 23.45
C ARG A 277 -15.90 -23.50 23.07
N LYS A 278 -15.53 -22.68 24.07
CA LYS A 278 -14.57 -21.58 23.87
C LYS A 278 -13.17 -22.14 24.08
N ILE A 279 -12.34 -22.06 23.05
CA ILE A 279 -10.97 -22.56 23.05
C ILE A 279 -10.02 -21.37 23.18
N TYR A 280 -9.06 -21.48 24.08
CA TYR A 280 -7.98 -20.52 24.28
C TYR A 280 -6.65 -21.21 23.96
N THR A 281 -5.75 -20.48 23.32
CA THR A 281 -4.37 -20.90 23.10
C THR A 281 -3.52 -20.23 24.17
N VAL A 282 -2.85 -21.02 25.01
CA VAL A 282 -2.04 -20.54 26.14
C VAL A 282 -0.68 -21.26 26.15
N PRO A 283 0.39 -20.63 26.64
CA PRO A 283 1.66 -21.31 26.89
C PRO A 283 1.49 -22.46 27.89
N ILE A 284 2.30 -23.52 27.76
CA ILE A 284 2.19 -24.70 28.63
C ILE A 284 2.38 -24.37 30.12
N SER A 285 3.15 -23.32 30.46
CA SER A 285 3.33 -22.85 31.83
C SER A 285 2.04 -22.28 32.44
N GLU A 286 1.16 -21.71 31.61
CA GLU A 286 -0.09 -21.07 32.03
C GLU A 286 -1.28 -22.03 32.09
N VAL A 287 -1.08 -23.29 31.70
CA VAL A 287 -2.10 -24.34 31.73
C VAL A 287 -2.61 -24.61 33.15
N GLY A 288 -1.78 -24.32 34.16
CA GLY A 288 -2.07 -24.54 35.57
C GLY A 288 -2.12 -26.03 35.91
N GLY A 289 -3.02 -26.43 36.81
CA GLY A 289 -3.17 -27.83 37.26
C GLY A 289 -3.94 -28.75 36.31
N ARG A 290 -4.09 -28.39 35.03
CA ARG A 290 -4.82 -29.22 34.05
C ARG A 290 -3.93 -30.36 33.57
N ARG A 291 -4.52 -31.54 33.39
CA ARG A 291 -3.80 -32.74 32.94
C ARG A 291 -3.74 -32.83 31.41
N PRO A 292 -2.76 -33.55 30.83
CA PRO A 292 -2.75 -33.82 29.40
C PRO A 292 -4.03 -34.56 28.97
N CYS A 293 -4.54 -34.23 27.79
CA CYS A 293 -5.59 -35.00 27.13
C CYS A 293 -5.13 -36.44 26.85
N SER A 294 -5.99 -37.43 27.07
CA SER A 294 -5.66 -38.84 26.81
C SER A 294 -5.38 -39.17 25.34
N GLY A 295 -5.87 -38.35 24.40
CA GLY A 295 -5.70 -38.57 22.96
C GLY A 295 -4.57 -37.75 22.31
N CYS A 296 -4.32 -36.54 22.79
CA CYS A 296 -3.39 -35.58 22.16
C CYS A 296 -2.52 -34.80 23.16
N GLY A 297 -2.45 -35.26 24.41
CA GLY A 297 -1.68 -34.62 25.48
C GLY A 297 -0.24 -35.13 25.55
#